data_AF-A0A835VD00-F1
#
_entry.id   AF-A0A835VD00-F1
#
_cell.length_a   1.000
_cell.length_b   1.000
_cell.length_c   1.000
_cell.angle_alpha   90.00
_cell.angle_beta   90.00
_cell.angle_gamma   90.00
#
_symmetry.space_group_name_H-M   'P 1'
#
loop_
_entity.id
_entity.type
_entity.pdbx_description
1 polymer ?
#
loop_
_entity_poly.entity_id
_entity_poly.type
_entity_poly.pdbx_seq_one_letter_code
_entity_poly.pdbx_strand_id
1 'polypeptide(L)'
;MDAYIKGFLGLSGAILIQIYKTLFNGKPSSFLLMLALLPSLLPLLLMCFVQVHHKSCGDDLRYLNEFSLIALAVAIYLMIVIIGEDFISLKTPVCFTIFLVLLLLVLCPVIVVFRALQSEYKSCSEYSHHARIRLIQDMSSEEHTDQKSSQDPIGFGSGENFNLFQAMSTSEFWLLFLVTACALGSGLATVNNISQIGSSLGYTSMETNTLVSLWSLCNCLGRFGGGYISDYFLRLKGCARPVFISLTLALMSFGHAIISTGLPGSLHVGSMMVGVCYGSQWSLMPAITSELFGLRHFGTIFNAVAIASPVGSYLLSVRVVGFIYDKETSSGMEVCKAREIKHGVPSLRPNHVQENKEAENLH
;
A
#
# COMPACT_ATOMS: atom_id res chain seq x y z
N MET A 1 -9.09 12.52 -0.70
CA MET A 1 -9.93 11.43 -0.13
C MET A 1 -9.32 10.05 -0.44
N ASP A 2 -8.98 9.78 -1.71
CA ASP A 2 -8.44 8.50 -2.18
C ASP A 2 -7.18 7.97 -1.48
N ALA A 3 -6.19 8.82 -1.21
CA ALA A 3 -4.95 8.40 -0.55
C ALA A 3 -5.20 7.86 0.87
N TYR A 4 -6.18 8.41 1.58
CA TYR A 4 -6.51 8.04 2.97
C TYR A 4 -7.16 6.66 3.06
N ILE A 5 -8.13 6.36 2.19
CA ILE A 5 -8.80 5.05 2.16
C ILE A 5 -7.82 3.95 1.70
N LYS A 6 -6.92 4.26 0.75
CA LYS A 6 -5.92 3.32 0.25
C LYS A 6 -4.80 3.01 1.26
N GLY A 7 -4.55 3.87 2.24
CA GLY A 7 -3.61 3.62 3.35
C GLY A 7 -3.95 2.38 4.17
N PHE A 8 -5.25 2.10 4.37
CA PHE A 8 -5.72 0.94 5.14
C PHE A 8 -5.39 -0.42 4.52
N LEU A 9 -5.21 -0.46 3.20
CA LEU A 9 -4.80 -1.68 2.51
C LEU A 9 -3.35 -2.08 2.85
N GLY A 10 -2.51 -1.16 3.37
CA GLY A 10 -1.19 -1.47 3.92
C GLY A 10 -1.23 -1.97 5.37
N LEU A 11 -2.22 -1.50 6.15
CA LEU A 11 -2.48 -1.97 7.52
C LEU A 11 -3.13 -3.36 7.55
N SER A 12 -4.01 -3.64 6.59
CA SER A 12 -4.73 -4.92 6.52
C SER A 12 -3.77 -6.12 6.41
N GLY A 13 -2.66 -5.98 5.69
CA GLY A 13 -1.63 -7.03 5.59
C GLY A 13 -1.02 -7.38 6.96
N ALA A 14 -0.55 -6.38 7.71
CA ALA A 14 0.03 -6.58 9.03
C ALA A 14 -1.01 -7.12 10.04
N ILE A 15 -2.24 -6.59 10.02
CA ILE A 15 -3.34 -7.06 10.87
C ILE A 15 -3.69 -8.52 10.55
N LEU A 16 -3.75 -8.87 9.26
CA LEU A 16 -4.05 -10.23 8.79
C LEU A 16 -2.98 -11.23 9.22
N ILE A 17 -1.69 -10.84 9.14
CA ILE A 17 -0.57 -11.67 9.62
C ILE A 17 -0.66 -11.85 11.15
N GLN A 18 -1.00 -10.81 11.90
CA GLN A 18 -1.15 -10.92 13.36
C GLN A 18 -2.33 -11.81 13.76
N ILE A 19 -3.48 -11.67 13.09
CA ILE A 19 -4.65 -12.55 13.26
C ILE A 19 -4.26 -14.00 12.95
N TYR A 20 -3.55 -14.22 11.84
CA TYR A 20 -3.10 -15.52 11.41
C TYR A 20 -2.22 -16.22 12.47
N LYS A 21 -1.19 -15.52 12.94
CA LYS A 21 -0.29 -16.02 13.99
C LYS A 21 -1.07 -16.37 15.27
N THR A 22 -2.04 -15.54 15.63
CA THR A 22 -2.78 -15.67 16.90
C THR A 22 -3.86 -16.77 16.86
N LEU A 23 -4.61 -16.89 15.76
CA LEU A 23 -5.76 -17.80 15.65
C LEU A 23 -5.45 -19.14 14.99
N PHE A 24 -4.45 -19.19 14.11
CA PHE A 24 -4.20 -20.36 13.25
C PHE A 24 -2.85 -21.05 13.50
N ASN A 25 -2.14 -20.69 14.58
CA ASN A 25 -0.92 -21.35 15.05
C ASN A 25 0.15 -21.59 13.95
N GLY A 26 0.26 -20.70 12.96
CA GLY A 26 1.31 -20.74 11.95
C GLY A 26 1.21 -21.86 10.90
N LYS A 27 0.04 -22.50 10.70
CA LYS A 27 -0.13 -23.50 9.62
C LYS A 27 -0.39 -22.84 8.27
N PRO A 28 0.35 -23.16 7.19
CA PRO A 28 0.21 -22.46 5.90
C PRO A 28 -1.13 -22.71 5.20
N SER A 29 -1.75 -23.88 5.38
CA SER A 29 -3.07 -24.19 4.80
C SER A 29 -4.19 -23.31 5.35
N SER A 30 -4.16 -23.00 6.65
CA SER A 30 -5.11 -22.10 7.30
C SER A 30 -4.96 -20.65 6.85
N PHE A 31 -3.73 -20.22 6.53
CA PHE A 31 -3.47 -18.91 5.93
C PHE A 31 -4.11 -18.78 4.55
N LEU A 32 -3.92 -19.78 3.70
CA LEU A 32 -4.51 -19.82 2.35
C LEU A 32 -6.04 -19.84 2.41
N LEU A 33 -6.63 -20.62 3.32
CA LEU A 33 -8.08 -20.65 3.52
C LEU A 33 -8.63 -19.28 3.96
N MET A 34 -7.94 -18.63 4.89
CA MET A 34 -8.29 -17.29 5.35
C MET A 34 -8.21 -16.26 4.21
N LEU A 35 -7.15 -16.31 3.39
CA LEU A 35 -7.01 -15.45 2.21
C LEU A 35 -8.07 -15.72 1.13
N ALA A 36 -8.59 -16.94 1.01
CA ALA A 36 -9.63 -17.27 0.04
C ALA A 36 -11.02 -16.76 0.50
N LEU A 37 -11.34 -16.95 1.79
CA LEU A 37 -12.67 -16.67 2.32
C LEU A 37 -12.84 -15.22 2.77
N LEU A 38 -11.86 -14.65 3.49
CA LEU A 38 -12.01 -13.35 4.13
C LEU A 38 -12.20 -12.20 3.13
N PRO A 39 -11.39 -12.06 2.06
CA PRO A 39 -11.57 -10.99 1.07
C PRO A 39 -12.83 -11.13 0.23
N SER A 40 -13.43 -12.32 0.17
CA SER A 40 -14.66 -12.59 -0.58
C SER A 40 -15.90 -12.31 0.26
N LEU A 41 -15.90 -12.77 1.52
CA LEU A 41 -17.03 -12.60 2.44
C LEU A 41 -17.17 -11.16 2.94
N LEU A 42 -16.05 -10.47 3.17
CA LEU A 42 -16.06 -9.13 3.75
C LEU A 42 -16.75 -8.09 2.84
N PRO A 43 -16.44 -7.98 1.53
CA PRO A 43 -17.17 -7.08 0.64
C PRO A 43 -18.63 -7.47 0.45
N LEU A 44 -18.96 -8.78 0.37
CA LEU A 44 -20.35 -9.24 0.24
C LEU A 44 -21.20 -8.82 1.44
N LEU A 45 -20.64 -8.91 2.65
CA LEU A 45 -21.31 -8.51 3.87
C LEU A 45 -21.44 -6.97 3.98
N LEU A 46 -20.41 -6.24 3.54
CA LEU A 46 -20.38 -4.78 3.61
C LEU A 46 -21.10 -4.09 2.44
N MET A 47 -21.38 -4.80 1.34
CA MET A 47 -22.08 -4.27 0.16
C MET A 47 -23.45 -3.69 0.53
N CYS A 48 -24.14 -4.27 1.51
CA CYS A 48 -25.43 -3.80 2.01
C CYS A 48 -25.39 -2.41 2.68
N PHE A 49 -24.20 -1.91 3.03
CA PHE A 49 -24.00 -0.62 3.70
C PHE A 49 -23.50 0.49 2.75
N VAL A 50 -23.23 0.19 1.49
CA VAL A 50 -22.73 1.18 0.52
C VAL A 50 -23.89 2.06 0.03
N GLN A 51 -23.95 3.28 0.54
CA GLN A 51 -24.89 4.31 0.09
C GLN A 51 -24.16 5.40 -0.69
N VAL A 52 -24.65 5.74 -1.88
CA VAL A 52 -24.11 6.85 -2.70
C VAL A 52 -24.69 8.16 -2.20
N HIS A 53 -23.90 8.95 -1.47
CA HIS A 53 -24.28 10.30 -1.05
C HIS A 53 -23.88 11.34 -2.09
N HIS A 54 -24.79 12.25 -2.42
CA HIS A 54 -24.54 13.41 -3.27
C HIS A 54 -24.56 14.70 -2.44
N LYS A 55 -23.44 15.45 -2.51
CA LYS A 55 -23.11 16.78 -1.94
C LYS A 55 -22.24 16.76 -0.68
N SER A 56 -21.06 17.36 -0.81
CA SER A 56 -20.11 17.66 0.25
C SER A 56 -20.53 18.95 0.96
N CYS A 57 -20.75 18.86 2.27
CA CYS A 57 -20.80 20.01 3.17
C CYS A 57 -19.39 20.22 3.75
N GLY A 58 -18.97 21.46 3.98
CA GLY A 58 -17.58 21.84 4.25
C GLY A 58 -16.88 21.22 5.48
N ASP A 59 -17.55 20.38 6.27
CA ASP A 59 -17.00 19.73 7.46
C ASP A 59 -16.23 18.41 7.16
N ASP A 60 -16.32 17.87 5.93
CA ASP A 60 -15.72 16.57 5.56
C ASP A 60 -14.20 16.50 5.82
N LEU A 61 -13.48 17.61 5.57
CA LEU A 61 -12.02 17.70 5.72
C LEU A 61 -11.54 17.48 7.16
N ARG A 62 -12.32 17.89 8.16
CA ARG A 62 -11.98 17.73 9.57
C ARG A 62 -12.08 16.26 9.99
N TYR A 63 -13.18 15.60 9.63
CA TYR A 63 -13.38 14.17 9.93
C TYR A 63 -12.37 13.29 9.17
N LEU A 64 -12.02 13.66 7.93
CA LEU A 64 -10.95 13.01 7.17
C LEU A 64 -9.58 13.09 7.86
N ASN A 65 -9.24 14.25 8.44
CA ASN A 65 -7.96 14.43 9.13
C ASN A 65 -7.90 13.66 10.46
N GLU A 66 -8.99 13.67 11.24
CA GLU A 66 -9.12 12.85 12.46
C GLU A 66 -9.01 11.35 12.15
N PHE A 67 -9.69 10.89 11.09
CA PHE A 67 -9.61 9.51 10.62
C PHE A 67 -8.18 9.13 10.19
N SER A 68 -7.47 10.02 9.51
CA SER A 68 -6.06 9.83 9.12
C SER A 68 -5.12 9.76 10.31
N LEU A 69 -5.36 10.56 11.36
CA LEU A 69 -4.54 10.58 12.57
C LEU A 69 -4.68 9.26 13.35
N ILE A 70 -5.90 8.73 13.44
CA ILE A 70 -6.15 7.41 14.03
C ILE A 70 -5.44 6.32 13.23
N ALA A 71 -5.54 6.34 11.89
CA ALA A 71 -4.87 5.36 11.05
C ALA A 71 -3.34 5.37 11.20
N LEU A 72 -2.75 6.56 11.33
CA LEU A 72 -1.33 6.74 11.60
C LEU A 72 -0.94 6.20 12.98
N ALA A 73 -1.78 6.44 14.01
CA ALA A 73 -1.57 5.89 15.34
C ALA A 73 -1.61 4.35 15.35
N VAL A 74 -2.53 3.73 14.60
CA VAL A 74 -2.57 2.26 14.39
C VAL A 74 -1.27 1.77 13.75
N ALA A 75 -0.77 2.47 12.73
CA ALA A 75 0.48 2.10 12.07
C ALA A 75 1.68 2.19 13.03
N ILE A 76 1.82 3.27 13.78
CA ILE A 76 2.90 3.44 14.76
C ILE A 76 2.82 2.36 15.87
N TYR A 77 1.62 2.07 16.36
CA TYR A 77 1.41 1.00 17.33
C TYR A 77 1.87 -0.37 16.79
N LEU A 78 1.47 -0.71 15.56
CA LEU A 78 1.92 -1.94 14.91
C LEU A 78 3.45 -1.97 14.71
N MET A 79 4.10 -0.82 14.47
CA MET A 79 5.57 -0.75 14.32
C MET A 79 6.24 -1.17 15.61
N ILE A 80 5.81 -0.58 16.72
CA ILE A 80 6.38 -0.85 18.04
C ILE A 80 6.16 -2.31 18.42
N VAL A 81 4.99 -2.86 18.12
CA VAL A 81 4.66 -4.27 18.39
C VAL A 81 5.51 -5.22 17.54
N ILE A 82 5.61 -5.01 16.23
CA ILE A 82 6.36 -5.90 15.32
C ILE A 82 7.85 -5.86 15.62
N ILE A 83 8.42 -4.67 15.85
CA ILE A 83 9.83 -4.52 16.21
C ILE A 83 10.07 -5.12 17.61
N GLY A 84 9.16 -4.89 18.56
CA GLY A 84 9.28 -5.41 19.92
C GLY A 84 9.14 -6.93 20.03
N GLU A 85 8.37 -7.56 19.14
CA GLU A 85 8.19 -9.02 19.07
C GLU A 85 9.50 -9.75 18.67
N ASP A 86 10.41 -9.06 17.96
CA ASP A 86 11.72 -9.60 17.55
C ASP A 86 12.73 -9.63 18.72
N PHE A 87 12.64 -8.67 19.65
CA PHE A 87 13.54 -8.58 20.81
C PHE A 87 13.04 -9.32 22.05
N ILE A 88 11.73 -9.57 22.15
CA ILE A 88 11.11 -10.16 23.33
C ILE A 88 10.30 -11.37 22.89
N SER A 89 10.66 -12.57 23.36
CA SER A 89 9.81 -13.75 23.22
C SER A 89 8.51 -13.53 24.01
N LEU A 90 7.49 -12.98 23.34
CA LEU A 90 6.22 -12.62 23.96
C LEU A 90 5.48 -13.88 24.39
N LYS A 91 5.21 -14.00 25.69
CA LYS A 91 4.35 -15.06 26.25
C LYS A 91 2.92 -14.87 25.74
N THR A 92 2.18 -15.97 25.59
CA THR A 92 0.78 -16.02 25.13
C THR A 92 -0.17 -14.94 25.71
N PRO A 93 -0.13 -14.58 27.02
CA PRO A 93 -1.00 -13.51 27.54
C PRO A 93 -0.66 -12.12 26.99
N VAL A 94 0.61 -11.85 26.67
CA VAL A 94 1.03 -10.54 26.15
C VAL A 94 0.57 -10.37 24.70
N CYS A 95 0.66 -11.41 23.88
CA CYS A 95 0.10 -11.40 22.52
C CYS A 95 -1.42 -11.16 22.52
N PHE A 96 -2.15 -11.75 23.47
CA PHE A 96 -3.59 -11.52 23.60
C PHE A 96 -3.90 -10.07 23.96
N THR A 97 -3.14 -9.45 24.87
CA THR A 97 -3.32 -8.03 25.21
C THR A 97 -3.01 -7.11 24.02
N ILE A 98 -1.95 -7.41 23.26
CA ILE A 98 -1.58 -6.66 22.05
C ILE A 98 -2.69 -6.75 21.00
N PHE A 99 -3.26 -7.94 20.82
CA PHE A 99 -4.37 -8.18 19.91
C PHE A 99 -5.64 -7.44 20.34
N LEU A 100 -5.96 -7.43 21.65
CA LEU A 100 -7.10 -6.70 22.18
C LEU A 100 -6.98 -5.19 21.98
N VAL A 101 -5.80 -4.63 22.22
CA VAL A 101 -5.51 -3.21 21.99
C VAL A 101 -5.60 -2.88 20.50
N LEU A 102 -5.09 -3.75 19.62
CA LEU A 102 -5.22 -3.61 18.16
C LEU A 102 -6.69 -3.58 17.73
N LEU A 103 -7.51 -4.50 18.24
CA LEU A 103 -8.94 -4.56 17.95
C LEU A 103 -9.65 -3.26 18.36
N LEU A 104 -9.32 -2.74 19.54
CA LEU A 104 -9.87 -1.49 20.07
C LEU A 104 -9.46 -0.29 19.20
N LEU A 105 -8.19 -0.23 18.78
CA LEU A 105 -7.69 0.82 17.89
C LEU A 105 -8.35 0.78 16.49
N VAL A 106 -8.62 -0.41 15.95
CA VAL A 106 -9.30 -0.59 14.65
C VAL A 106 -10.80 -0.25 14.72
N LEU A 107 -11.40 -0.27 15.92
CA LEU A 107 -12.79 0.19 16.12
C LEU A 107 -12.91 1.72 16.20
N CYS A 108 -11.84 2.45 16.57
CA CYS A 108 -11.85 3.92 16.64
C CYS A 108 -12.24 4.62 15.31
N PRO A 109 -11.73 4.22 14.13
CA PRO A 109 -12.15 4.77 12.84
C PRO A 109 -13.65 4.61 12.57
N VAL A 110 -14.26 3.49 13.02
CA VAL A 110 -15.71 3.24 12.87
C VAL A 110 -16.52 4.23 13.71
N ILE A 111 -16.03 4.58 14.91
CA ILE A 111 -16.66 5.59 15.78
C ILE A 111 -16.62 6.97 15.11
N VAL A 112 -15.53 7.33 14.43
CA VAL A 112 -15.42 8.60 13.69
C VAL A 112 -16.41 8.65 12.53
N VAL A 113 -16.53 7.56 11.76
CA VAL A 113 -17.52 7.44 10.66
C VAL A 113 -18.94 7.56 11.20
N PHE A 114 -19.26 6.90 12.32
CA PHE A 114 -20.58 6.99 12.95
C PHE A 114 -20.88 8.43 13.45
N ARG A 115 -19.88 9.12 14.01
CA ARG A 115 -20.01 10.53 14.40
C ARG A 115 -20.21 11.45 13.20
N ALA A 116 -19.53 11.19 12.08
CA ALA A 116 -19.71 11.94 10.85
C ALA A 116 -21.14 11.75 10.30
N LEU A 117 -21.63 10.51 10.22
CA LEU A 117 -23.01 10.20 9.80
C LEU A 117 -24.06 10.86 10.70
N GLN A 118 -23.85 10.84 12.02
CA GLN A 118 -24.77 11.48 12.97
C GLN A 118 -24.76 13.02 12.82
N SER A 119 -23.61 13.61 12.53
CA SER A 119 -23.47 15.04 12.26
C SER A 119 -24.20 15.42 10.96
N GLU A 120 -24.02 14.65 9.89
CA GLU A 120 -24.73 14.86 8.62
C GLU A 120 -26.25 14.73 8.78
N TYR A 121 -26.73 13.72 9.51
CA TYR A 121 -28.14 13.56 9.82
C TYR A 121 -28.72 14.79 10.54
N LYS A 122 -27.96 15.33 11.51
CA LYS A 122 -28.37 16.51 12.26
C LYS A 122 -28.39 17.78 11.40
N SER A 123 -27.36 18.02 10.59
CA SER A 123 -27.31 19.17 9.67
C SER A 123 -28.38 19.11 8.58
N CYS A 124 -28.71 17.92 8.06
CA CYS A 124 -29.76 17.75 7.06
C CYS A 124 -31.17 17.95 7.65
N SER A 125 -31.38 17.53 8.91
CA SER A 125 -32.60 17.81 9.67
C SER A 125 -32.79 19.32 9.92
N GLU A 126 -31.72 20.02 10.28
CA GLU A 126 -31.72 21.46 10.56
C GLU A 126 -31.89 22.30 9.27
N TYR A 127 -31.27 21.87 8.16
CA TYR A 127 -31.50 22.46 6.83
C TYR A 127 -32.94 22.24 6.33
N SER A 128 -33.53 21.05 6.54
CA SER A 128 -34.93 20.79 6.19
C SER A 128 -35.90 21.68 6.99
N HIS A 129 -35.59 21.91 8.28
CA HIS A 129 -36.35 22.84 9.12
C HIS A 129 -36.22 24.29 8.64
N HIS A 130 -34.99 24.76 8.37
CA HIS A 130 -34.76 26.12 7.87
C HIS A 130 -35.31 26.34 6.45
N ALA A 131 -35.25 25.33 5.58
CA ALA A 131 -35.82 25.39 4.23
C ALA A 131 -37.36 25.46 4.28
N ARG A 132 -38.02 24.73 5.17
CA ARG A 132 -39.47 24.90 5.40
C ARG A 132 -39.81 26.30 5.90
N ILE A 133 -39.01 26.86 6.81
CA ILE A 133 -39.21 28.22 7.32
C ILE A 133 -38.98 29.26 6.21
N ARG A 134 -37.93 29.10 5.37
CA ARG A 134 -37.69 29.99 4.22
C ARG A 134 -38.76 29.89 3.15
N LEU A 135 -39.28 28.70 2.84
CA LEU A 135 -40.39 28.54 1.87
C LEU A 135 -41.68 29.20 2.35
N ILE A 136 -41.90 29.28 3.67
CA ILE A 136 -43.02 30.06 4.26
C ILE A 136 -42.74 31.57 4.14
N GLN A 137 -41.48 31.99 4.26
CA GLN A 137 -41.06 33.38 4.17
C GLN A 137 -41.02 33.89 2.71
N ASP A 138 -40.61 33.07 1.73
CA ASP A 138 -40.51 33.43 0.31
C ASP A 138 -41.90 33.60 -0.35
N MET A 139 -42.96 33.01 0.22
CA MET A 139 -44.35 33.30 -0.16
C MET A 139 -44.80 34.73 0.22
N SER A 140 -43.95 35.50 0.92
CA SER A 140 -44.27 36.85 1.40
C SER A 140 -43.38 37.96 0.83
N SER A 141 -42.48 37.68 -0.11
CA SER A 141 -41.61 38.71 -0.70
C SER A 141 -41.12 38.29 -2.09
N GLU A 142 -41.80 38.76 -3.14
CA GLU A 142 -41.21 38.88 -4.48
C GLU A 142 -40.44 40.20 -4.57
N GLU A 143 -39.13 40.15 -4.85
CA GLU A 143 -38.47 40.81 -5.99
C GLU A 143 -36.94 41.00 -5.82
N HIS A 144 -36.24 40.68 -6.91
CA HIS A 144 -35.03 41.28 -7.48
C HIS A 144 -33.57 40.92 -7.01
N THR A 145 -32.91 40.21 -7.94
CA THR A 145 -31.56 40.39 -8.56
C THR A 145 -30.28 40.36 -7.68
N ASP A 146 -29.36 39.41 -7.95
CA ASP A 146 -28.22 39.61 -8.88
C ASP A 146 -27.17 38.49 -8.78
N GLN A 147 -26.67 38.09 -9.96
CA GLN A 147 -25.58 37.12 -10.14
C GLN A 147 -24.24 37.73 -9.71
N LYS A 148 -23.49 37.03 -8.85
CA LYS A 148 -22.05 37.29 -8.65
C LYS A 148 -21.23 36.04 -8.92
N SER A 149 -20.57 36.08 -10.07
CA SER A 149 -19.47 35.20 -10.48
C SER A 149 -18.35 35.21 -9.43
N SER A 150 -18.07 34.06 -8.84
CA SER A 150 -16.89 33.85 -7.99
C SER A 150 -15.82 33.19 -8.85
N GLN A 151 -14.81 33.97 -9.21
CA GLN A 151 -13.57 33.50 -9.83
C GLN A 151 -12.76 32.71 -8.80
N ASP A 152 -12.51 31.44 -9.08
CA ASP A 152 -11.53 30.64 -8.33
C ASP A 152 -10.10 31.06 -8.71
N PRO A 153 -9.18 31.17 -7.73
CA PRO A 153 -7.79 31.53 -7.99
C PRO A 153 -7.01 30.32 -8.55
N ILE A 154 -6.55 30.47 -9.79
CA ILE A 154 -5.35 29.86 -10.39
C ILE A 154 -5.13 28.38 -10.02
N GLY A 155 -5.95 27.50 -10.59
CA GLY A 155 -5.68 26.06 -10.67
C GLY A 155 -5.01 25.73 -12.01
N PHE A 156 -3.79 25.21 -11.97
CA PHE A 156 -3.11 24.67 -13.14
C PHE A 156 -3.92 23.47 -13.67
N GLY A 157 -4.45 23.60 -14.90
CA GLY A 157 -5.13 22.53 -15.64
C GLY A 157 -6.61 22.36 -15.28
N SER A 158 -7.49 23.08 -15.98
CA SER A 158 -8.87 22.63 -16.17
C SER A 158 -8.81 21.31 -16.96
N GLY A 159 -8.74 20.18 -16.25
CA GLY A 159 -8.65 18.86 -16.85
C GLY A 159 -9.87 18.61 -17.73
N GLU A 160 -9.67 18.55 -19.04
CA GLU A 160 -10.67 17.96 -19.93
C GLU A 160 -11.04 16.59 -19.36
N ASN A 161 -12.32 16.25 -19.37
CA ASN A 161 -12.76 14.94 -18.91
C ASN A 161 -12.50 13.93 -20.02
N PHE A 162 -11.36 13.24 -19.97
CA PHE A 162 -10.99 12.24 -20.96
C PHE A 162 -11.87 10.99 -20.79
N ASN A 163 -12.25 10.38 -21.91
CA ASN A 163 -12.67 8.98 -21.93
C ASN A 163 -11.43 8.06 -22.06
N LEU A 164 -11.54 6.78 -21.72
CA LEU A 164 -10.44 5.82 -21.75
C LEU A 164 -9.70 5.80 -23.09
N PHE A 165 -10.41 5.72 -24.21
CA PHE A 165 -9.77 5.71 -25.53
C PHE A 165 -9.00 7.00 -25.82
N GLN A 166 -9.54 8.14 -25.38
CA GLN A 166 -8.88 9.43 -25.52
C GLN A 166 -7.62 9.47 -24.65
N ALA A 167 -7.70 9.01 -23.41
CA ALA A 167 -6.55 8.91 -22.51
C ALA A 167 -5.46 7.99 -23.08
N MET A 168 -5.81 6.80 -23.58
CA MET A 168 -4.86 5.86 -24.19
C MET A 168 -4.18 6.39 -25.47
N SER A 169 -4.77 7.40 -26.12
CA SER A 169 -4.16 8.06 -27.28
C SER A 169 -3.13 9.13 -26.88
N THR A 170 -3.01 9.47 -25.60
CA THR A 170 -2.08 10.49 -25.10
C THR A 170 -0.72 9.89 -24.75
N SER A 171 0.34 10.71 -24.83
CA SER A 171 1.69 10.28 -24.42
C SER A 171 1.79 10.17 -22.90
N GLU A 172 1.03 11.02 -22.19
CA GLU A 172 0.90 11.09 -20.74
C GLU A 172 0.44 9.76 -20.15
N PHE A 173 -0.54 9.10 -20.80
CA PHE A 173 -1.01 7.78 -20.37
C PHE A 173 0.10 6.73 -20.45
N TRP A 174 0.85 6.67 -21.55
CA TRP A 174 1.91 5.67 -21.72
C TRP A 174 3.13 5.95 -20.85
N LEU A 175 3.45 7.22 -20.59
CA LEU A 175 4.46 7.60 -19.61
C LEU A 175 4.05 7.17 -18.20
N LEU A 176 2.80 7.43 -17.81
CA LEU A 176 2.27 7.02 -16.52
C LEU A 176 2.22 5.49 -16.40
N PHE A 177 1.82 4.79 -17.47
CA PHE A 177 1.83 3.34 -17.56
C PHE A 177 3.24 2.77 -17.36
N LEU A 178 4.24 3.29 -18.08
CA LEU A 178 5.63 2.85 -17.97
C LEU A 178 6.17 3.07 -16.55
N VAL A 179 5.95 4.25 -15.99
CA VAL A 179 6.37 4.56 -14.61
C VAL A 179 5.67 3.64 -13.61
N THR A 180 4.39 3.34 -13.81
CA THR A 180 3.64 2.38 -12.98
C THR A 180 4.22 0.97 -13.10
N ALA A 181 4.55 0.52 -14.31
CA ALA A 181 5.16 -0.79 -14.54
C ALA A 181 6.52 -0.91 -13.85
N CYS A 182 7.36 0.12 -13.96
CA CYS A 182 8.66 0.14 -13.28
C CYS A 182 8.51 0.26 -11.76
N ALA A 183 7.70 1.20 -11.27
CA ALA A 183 7.56 1.48 -9.85
C ALA A 183 6.79 0.38 -9.12
N LEU A 184 5.52 0.17 -9.47
CA LEU A 184 4.69 -0.81 -8.80
C LEU A 184 5.08 -2.24 -9.17
N GLY A 185 5.49 -2.48 -10.42
CA GLY A 185 5.91 -3.81 -10.86
C GLY A 185 7.18 -4.29 -10.16
N SER A 186 8.19 -3.45 -9.98
CA SER A 186 9.42 -3.85 -9.26
C SER A 186 9.18 -4.02 -7.76
N GLY A 187 8.39 -3.15 -7.11
CA GLY A 187 8.00 -3.34 -5.71
C GLY A 187 7.19 -4.62 -5.50
N LEU A 188 6.29 -4.95 -6.43
CA LEU A 188 5.52 -6.18 -6.41
C LEU A 188 6.40 -7.42 -6.67
N ALA A 189 7.38 -7.33 -7.56
CA ALA A 189 8.36 -8.39 -7.76
C ALA A 189 9.20 -8.64 -6.49
N THR A 190 9.64 -7.58 -5.81
CA THR A 190 10.41 -7.69 -4.56
C THR A 190 9.61 -8.40 -3.47
N VAL A 191 8.36 -8.01 -3.21
CA VAL A 191 7.53 -8.66 -2.18
C VAL A 191 7.17 -10.10 -2.54
N ASN A 192 6.92 -10.40 -3.82
CA ASN A 192 6.58 -11.76 -4.27
C ASN A 192 7.75 -12.75 -4.08
N ASN A 193 8.99 -12.26 -4.16
CA ASN A 193 10.19 -13.09 -4.06
C ASN A 193 10.95 -12.91 -2.74
N ILE A 194 10.45 -12.08 -1.82
CA ILE A 194 11.20 -11.70 -0.61
C ILE A 194 11.58 -12.90 0.25
N SER A 195 10.72 -13.93 0.32
CA SER A 195 11.01 -15.16 1.05
C SER A 195 12.06 -16.03 0.38
N GLN A 196 12.09 -16.05 -0.95
CA GLN A 196 13.13 -16.79 -1.70
C GLN A 196 14.48 -16.08 -1.58
N ILE A 197 14.48 -14.75 -1.68
CA ILE A 197 15.66 -13.90 -1.46
C ILE A 197 16.19 -14.11 -0.03
N GLY A 198 15.32 -14.07 0.98
CA GLY A 198 15.67 -14.32 2.38
C GLY A 198 16.33 -15.69 2.58
N SER A 199 15.69 -16.76 2.10
CA SER A 199 16.24 -18.12 2.19
C SER A 199 17.60 -18.25 1.50
N SER A 200 17.79 -17.60 0.35
CA SER A 200 19.07 -17.63 -0.38
C SER A 200 20.21 -16.95 0.39
N LEU A 201 19.89 -15.94 1.20
CA LEU A 201 20.82 -15.19 2.03
C LEU A 201 21.03 -15.83 3.43
N GLY A 202 20.36 -16.95 3.71
CA GLY A 202 20.46 -17.66 4.99
C GLY A 202 19.54 -17.14 6.10
N TYR A 203 18.54 -16.32 5.77
CA TYR A 203 17.52 -15.91 6.74
C TYR A 203 16.59 -17.09 7.09
N THR A 204 16.21 -17.18 8.35
CA THR A 204 15.21 -18.13 8.83
C THR A 204 13.80 -17.75 8.37
N SER A 205 12.88 -18.71 8.39
CA SER A 205 11.46 -18.46 8.10
C SER A 205 10.84 -17.43 9.06
N MET A 206 11.32 -17.37 10.31
CA MET A 206 10.84 -16.40 11.29
C MET A 206 11.28 -14.98 10.93
N GLU A 207 12.56 -14.76 10.63
CA GLU A 207 13.09 -13.45 10.21
C GLU A 207 12.44 -12.97 8.91
N THR A 208 12.21 -13.89 7.97
CA THR A 208 11.52 -13.59 6.71
C THR A 208 10.07 -13.14 6.94
N ASN A 209 9.35 -13.77 7.88
CA ASN A 209 8.00 -13.34 8.25
C ASN A 209 8.00 -11.95 8.91
N THR A 210 8.98 -11.66 9.77
CA THR A 210 9.18 -10.33 10.36
C THR A 210 9.42 -9.28 9.27
N LEU A 211 10.23 -9.61 8.27
CA LEU A 211 10.52 -8.75 7.13
C LEU A 211 9.27 -8.40 6.31
N VAL A 212 8.39 -9.37 6.04
CA VAL A 212 7.11 -9.14 5.33
C VAL A 212 6.20 -8.21 6.14
N SER A 213 6.15 -8.39 7.47
CA SER A 213 5.40 -7.50 8.36
C SER A 213 5.95 -6.06 8.35
N LEU A 214 7.28 -5.90 8.43
CA LEU A 214 7.94 -4.59 8.34
C LEU A 214 7.70 -3.93 6.98
N TRP A 215 7.72 -4.69 5.88
CA TRP A 215 7.39 -4.20 4.55
C TRP A 215 5.96 -3.64 4.48
N SER A 216 4.98 -4.39 4.98
CA SER A 216 3.57 -3.96 5.00
C SER A 216 3.39 -2.62 5.70
N LEU A 217 4.18 -2.42 6.75
CA LEU A 217 4.11 -1.23 7.58
C LEU A 217 4.85 -0.04 6.99
N CYS A 218 6.03 -0.27 6.43
CA CYS A 218 6.73 0.74 5.63
C CYS A 218 5.86 1.21 4.46
N ASN A 219 5.14 0.30 3.80
CA ASN A 219 4.15 0.62 2.76
C ASN A 219 3.02 1.50 3.29
N CYS A 220 2.45 1.16 4.44
CA CYS A 220 1.46 2.00 5.11
C CYS A 220 2.00 3.42 5.35
N LEU A 221 3.17 3.56 5.98
CA LEU A 221 3.81 4.85 6.23
C LEU A 221 4.08 5.63 4.93
N GLY A 222 4.53 4.93 3.89
CA GLY A 222 4.72 5.49 2.57
C GLY A 222 3.44 6.07 1.98
N ARG A 223 2.31 5.37 2.13
CA ARG A 223 1.00 5.84 1.63
C ARG A 223 0.54 7.12 2.33
N PHE A 224 0.64 7.16 3.66
CA PHE A 224 0.28 8.34 4.44
C PHE A 224 1.25 9.50 4.19
N GLY A 225 2.55 9.24 4.32
CA GLY A 225 3.60 10.23 4.13
C GLY A 225 3.62 10.79 2.72
N GLY A 226 3.64 9.92 1.70
CA GLY A 226 3.67 10.32 0.30
C GLY A 226 2.49 11.17 -0.13
N GLY A 227 1.27 10.80 0.30
CA GLY A 227 0.07 11.57 0.04
C GLY A 227 0.09 12.95 0.72
N TYR A 228 0.37 12.97 2.03
CA TYR A 228 0.37 14.21 2.81
C TYR A 228 1.50 15.17 2.39
N ILE A 229 2.71 14.66 2.23
CA ILE A 229 3.88 15.45 1.81
C ILE A 229 3.65 16.02 0.41
N SER A 230 3.13 15.21 -0.53
CA SER A 230 2.84 15.70 -1.88
C SER A 230 1.79 16.82 -1.88
N ASP A 231 0.72 16.69 -1.09
CA ASP A 231 -0.31 17.74 -0.97
C ASP A 231 0.23 19.01 -0.31
N TYR A 232 1.06 18.86 0.73
CA TYR A 232 1.69 19.98 1.44
C TYR A 232 2.59 20.82 0.51
N PHE A 233 3.47 20.15 -0.23
CA PHE A 233 4.38 20.83 -1.16
C PHE A 233 3.68 21.35 -2.41
N LEU A 234 2.63 20.69 -2.89
CA LEU A 234 1.79 21.21 -3.97
C LEU A 234 1.17 22.55 -3.57
N ARG A 235 0.63 22.65 -2.35
CA ARG A 235 -0.02 23.87 -1.84
C ARG A 235 0.97 25.01 -1.54
N LEU A 236 2.18 24.70 -1.09
CA LEU A 236 3.14 25.72 -0.66
C LEU A 236 4.09 26.19 -1.77
N LYS A 237 4.50 25.30 -2.68
CA LYS A 237 5.54 25.57 -3.68
C LYS A 237 5.08 25.36 -5.12
N GLY A 238 3.84 24.92 -5.35
CA GLY A 238 3.33 24.62 -6.69
C GLY A 238 4.11 23.49 -7.38
N CYS A 239 4.83 22.65 -6.63
CA CYS A 239 5.63 21.57 -7.21
C CYS A 239 4.72 20.53 -7.86
N ALA A 240 4.97 20.22 -9.13
CA ALA A 240 4.22 19.22 -9.88
C ALA A 240 4.36 17.84 -9.22
N ARG A 241 3.24 17.14 -9.01
CA ARG A 241 3.20 15.79 -8.41
C ARG A 241 4.12 14.74 -9.08
N PRO A 242 4.36 14.77 -10.40
CA PRO A 242 5.33 13.88 -11.04
C PRO A 242 6.75 13.94 -10.45
N VAL A 243 7.18 15.08 -9.91
CA VAL A 243 8.49 15.21 -9.24
C VAL A 243 8.58 14.29 -8.02
N PHE A 244 7.50 14.13 -7.26
CA PHE A 244 7.43 13.21 -6.12
C PHE A 244 7.48 11.76 -6.56
N ILE A 245 6.86 11.42 -7.70
CA ILE A 245 6.99 10.09 -8.30
C ILE A 245 8.43 9.81 -8.72
N SER A 246 9.11 10.76 -9.38
CA SER A 246 10.52 10.60 -9.78
C SER A 246 11.44 10.44 -8.57
N LEU A 247 11.25 11.25 -7.52
CA LEU A 247 12.02 11.16 -6.28
C LEU A 247 11.84 9.80 -5.60
N THR A 248 10.60 9.35 -5.45
CA THR A 248 10.30 8.07 -4.80
C THR A 248 10.78 6.89 -5.65
N LEU A 249 10.78 6.98 -6.97
CA LEU A 249 11.35 5.97 -7.86
C LEU A 249 12.90 5.91 -7.75
N ALA A 250 13.56 7.06 -7.63
CA ALA A 250 15.01 7.12 -7.40
C ALA A 250 15.40 6.51 -6.04
N LEU A 251 14.68 6.85 -4.98
CA LEU A 251 14.86 6.25 -3.65
C LEU A 251 14.58 4.74 -3.65
N MET A 252 13.56 4.29 -4.38
CA MET A 252 13.27 2.86 -4.53
C MET A 252 14.40 2.12 -5.26
N SER A 253 14.97 2.75 -6.29
CA SER A 253 16.12 2.19 -7.03
C SER A 253 17.34 2.04 -6.12
N PHE A 254 17.59 3.04 -5.27
CA PHE A 254 18.62 2.94 -4.23
C PHE A 254 18.34 1.79 -3.26
N GLY A 255 17.07 1.51 -2.95
CA GLY A 255 16.67 0.40 -2.08
C GLY A 255 16.95 -0.96 -2.69
N HIS A 256 16.66 -1.12 -3.98
CA HIS A 256 17.05 -2.32 -4.72
C HIS A 256 18.58 -2.47 -4.80
N ALA A 257 19.33 -1.38 -4.94
CA ALA A 257 20.79 -1.42 -4.90
C ALA A 257 21.33 -1.91 -3.55
N ILE A 258 20.72 -1.49 -2.42
CA ILE A 258 21.05 -2.00 -1.09
C ILE A 258 20.78 -3.51 -1.02
N ILE A 259 19.60 -3.98 -1.43
CA ILE A 259 19.26 -5.41 -1.45
C ILE A 259 20.30 -6.20 -2.28
N SER A 260 20.74 -5.64 -3.40
CA SER A 260 21.73 -6.27 -4.28
C SER A 260 23.11 -6.46 -3.64
N THR A 261 23.44 -5.78 -2.54
CA THR A 261 24.75 -5.93 -1.88
C THR A 261 24.91 -7.28 -1.17
N GLY A 262 23.81 -7.93 -0.78
CA GLY A 262 23.84 -9.22 -0.08
C GLY A 262 24.54 -9.20 1.28
N LEU A 263 24.81 -8.02 1.84
CA LEU A 263 25.46 -7.87 3.16
C LEU A 263 24.48 -8.22 4.30
N PRO A 264 24.98 -8.63 5.48
CA PRO A 264 24.13 -8.82 6.66
C PRO A 264 23.31 -7.57 6.96
N GLY A 265 21.98 -7.72 7.06
CA GLY A 265 21.06 -6.61 7.33
C GLY A 265 20.67 -5.76 6.11
N SER A 266 21.31 -5.95 4.95
CA SER A 266 20.96 -5.21 3.72
C SER A 266 19.52 -5.47 3.26
N LEU A 267 19.04 -6.71 3.43
CA LEU A 267 17.67 -7.09 3.09
C LEU A 267 16.64 -6.37 3.98
N HIS A 268 16.96 -6.12 5.25
CA HIS A 268 16.09 -5.38 6.17
C HIS A 268 16.00 -3.90 5.77
N VAL A 269 17.14 -3.22 5.64
CA VAL A 269 17.18 -1.79 5.30
C VAL A 269 16.61 -1.54 3.90
N GLY A 270 16.99 -2.37 2.93
CA GLY A 270 16.54 -2.26 1.56
C GLY A 270 15.03 -2.49 1.41
N SER A 271 14.49 -3.55 2.04
CA SER A 271 13.05 -3.83 1.97
C SER A 271 12.20 -2.76 2.65
N MET A 272 12.63 -2.19 3.78
CA MET A 272 11.94 -1.08 4.44
C MET A 272 11.87 0.15 3.53
N MET A 273 13.00 0.53 2.92
CA MET A 273 13.06 1.70 2.05
C MET A 273 12.23 1.51 0.76
N VAL A 274 12.31 0.33 0.14
CA VAL A 274 11.46 -0.02 -1.01
C VAL A 274 9.99 -0.03 -0.60
N GLY A 275 9.66 -0.56 0.59
CA GLY A 275 8.31 -0.55 1.13
C GLY A 275 7.71 0.85 1.26
N VAL A 276 8.45 1.81 1.84
CA VAL A 276 8.01 3.22 1.93
C VAL A 276 7.79 3.82 0.55
N CYS A 277 8.72 3.63 -0.38
CA CYS A 277 8.60 4.19 -1.73
C CYS A 277 7.42 3.57 -2.50
N TYR A 278 7.26 2.24 -2.42
CA TYR A 278 6.15 1.51 -3.01
C TYR A 278 4.81 1.99 -2.44
N GLY A 279 4.73 2.20 -1.12
CA GLY A 279 3.57 2.81 -0.47
C GLY A 279 3.23 4.19 -1.02
N SER A 280 4.23 5.08 -1.10
CA SER A 280 4.03 6.43 -1.62
C SER A 280 3.48 6.43 -3.05
N GLN A 281 3.95 5.51 -3.90
CA GLN A 281 3.48 5.39 -5.29
C GLN A 281 1.98 5.04 -5.37
N TRP A 282 1.47 4.20 -4.46
CA TRP A 282 0.04 3.87 -4.37
C TRP A 282 -0.85 5.07 -4.01
N SER A 283 -0.32 6.07 -3.31
CA SER A 283 -1.05 7.31 -2.99
C SER A 283 -0.93 8.37 -4.07
N LEU A 284 0.22 8.46 -4.73
CA LEU A 284 0.47 9.46 -5.78
C LEU A 284 -0.23 9.12 -7.10
N MET A 285 -0.28 7.83 -7.46
CA MET A 285 -0.79 7.38 -8.75
C MET A 285 -2.27 7.77 -9.01
N PRO A 286 -3.21 7.58 -8.06
CA PRO A 286 -4.58 8.06 -8.20
C PRO A 286 -4.68 9.58 -8.34
N ALA A 287 -3.89 10.33 -7.56
CA ALA A 287 -3.90 11.79 -7.60
C ALA A 287 -3.45 12.31 -8.98
N ILE A 288 -2.33 11.80 -9.49
CA ILE A 288 -1.81 12.18 -10.81
C ILE A 288 -2.75 11.76 -11.92
N THR A 289 -3.35 10.57 -11.84
CA THR A 289 -4.34 10.12 -12.83
C THR A 289 -5.55 11.07 -12.88
N SER A 290 -6.04 11.51 -11.71
CA SER A 290 -7.17 12.46 -11.65
C SER A 290 -6.81 13.85 -12.15
N GLU A 291 -5.57 14.30 -11.95
CA GLU A 291 -5.08 15.60 -12.42
C GLU A 291 -4.85 15.60 -13.94
N LEU A 292 -4.39 14.48 -14.52
CA LEU A 292 -4.12 14.38 -15.96
C LEU A 292 -5.38 14.16 -16.81
N PHE A 293 -6.32 13.33 -16.34
CA PHE A 293 -7.43 12.84 -17.18
C PHE A 293 -8.83 13.23 -16.68
N GLY A 294 -8.91 13.91 -15.53
CA GLY A 294 -10.17 14.31 -14.91
C GLY A 294 -10.86 13.18 -14.12
N LEU A 295 -11.98 13.51 -13.49
CA LEU A 295 -12.68 12.62 -12.56
C LEU A 295 -13.80 11.79 -13.19
N ARG A 296 -14.32 12.18 -14.36
CA ARG A 296 -15.53 11.59 -14.97
C ARG A 296 -15.40 10.10 -15.29
N HIS A 297 -14.27 9.69 -15.88
CA HIS A 297 -13.96 8.28 -16.19
C HIS A 297 -12.75 7.76 -15.39
N PHE A 298 -12.49 8.39 -14.24
CA PHE A 298 -11.31 8.12 -13.41
C PHE A 298 -11.15 6.64 -13.06
N GLY A 299 -12.22 5.98 -12.61
CA GLY A 299 -12.15 4.58 -12.21
C GLY A 299 -11.70 3.66 -13.35
N THR A 300 -12.17 3.90 -14.57
CA THR A 300 -11.79 3.10 -15.75
C THR A 300 -10.33 3.37 -16.14
N ILE A 301 -9.94 4.64 -16.20
CA ILE A 301 -8.58 5.05 -16.60
C ILE A 301 -7.54 4.59 -15.57
N PHE A 302 -7.81 4.81 -14.28
CA PHE A 302 -6.94 4.37 -13.19
C PHE A 302 -6.71 2.86 -13.20
N ASN A 303 -7.78 2.07 -13.37
CA ASN A 303 -7.64 0.62 -13.45
C ASN A 303 -6.88 0.17 -14.70
N ALA A 304 -7.05 0.86 -15.84
CA ALA A 304 -6.28 0.58 -17.05
C ALA A 304 -4.78 0.85 -16.86
N VAL A 305 -4.42 1.95 -16.19
CA VAL A 305 -3.03 2.23 -15.79
C VAL A 305 -2.53 1.20 -14.77
N ALA A 306 -3.37 0.78 -13.83
CA ALA A 306 -3.00 -0.17 -12.78
C ALA A 306 -2.60 -1.56 -13.33
N ILE A 307 -3.08 -1.94 -14.52
CA ILE A 307 -2.65 -3.17 -15.23
C ILE A 307 -1.13 -3.17 -15.48
N ALA A 308 -0.49 -2.00 -15.56
CA ALA A 308 0.95 -1.91 -15.68
C ALA A 308 1.69 -2.61 -14.53
N SER A 309 1.13 -2.62 -13.32
CA SER A 309 1.75 -3.24 -12.14
C SER A 309 1.97 -4.75 -12.28
N PRO A 310 0.93 -5.58 -12.54
CA PRO A 310 1.12 -7.01 -12.79
C PRO A 310 1.94 -7.28 -14.05
N VAL A 311 1.84 -6.47 -15.11
CA VAL A 311 2.66 -6.62 -16.32
C VAL A 311 4.15 -6.42 -16.00
N GLY A 312 4.49 -5.34 -15.28
CA GLY A 312 5.84 -5.06 -14.84
C GLY A 312 6.37 -6.13 -13.87
N SER A 313 5.54 -6.58 -12.93
CA SER A 313 5.91 -7.65 -11.99
C SER A 313 6.14 -8.98 -12.71
N TYR A 314 5.31 -9.35 -13.68
CA TYR A 314 5.56 -10.56 -14.49
C TYR A 314 6.90 -10.47 -15.23
N LEU A 315 7.18 -9.34 -15.88
CA LEU A 315 8.43 -9.15 -16.61
C LEU A 315 9.65 -9.23 -15.68
N LEU A 316 9.60 -8.56 -14.53
CA LEU A 316 10.72 -8.52 -13.59
C LEU A 316 10.84 -9.81 -12.77
N SER A 317 9.75 -10.31 -12.19
CA SER A 317 9.74 -11.50 -11.34
C SER A 317 9.97 -12.79 -12.12
N VAL A 318 9.30 -12.98 -13.26
CA VAL A 318 9.33 -14.26 -13.97
C VAL A 318 10.45 -14.29 -15.00
N ARG A 319 10.55 -13.26 -15.85
CA ARG A 319 11.51 -13.27 -16.96
C ARG A 319 12.92 -12.88 -16.54
N VAL A 320 13.07 -12.02 -15.54
CA VAL A 320 14.39 -11.58 -15.07
C VAL A 320 14.81 -12.39 -13.84
N VAL A 321 14.10 -12.26 -12.72
CA VAL A 321 14.50 -12.90 -11.45
C VAL A 321 14.46 -14.42 -11.55
N GLY A 322 13.35 -15.01 -12.00
CA GLY A 322 13.23 -16.47 -12.16
C GLY A 322 14.29 -17.06 -13.08
N PHE A 323 14.47 -16.48 -14.28
CA PHE A 323 15.48 -16.95 -15.23
C PHE A 323 16.92 -16.87 -14.68
N ILE A 324 17.26 -15.79 -13.96
CA ILE A 324 18.58 -15.64 -13.33
C ILE A 324 18.74 -16.65 -12.19
N TYR A 325 17.71 -16.80 -11.35
CA TYR A 325 17.71 -17.73 -10.22
C TYR A 325 17.94 -19.17 -10.69
N ASP A 326 17.18 -19.61 -11.70
CA ASP A 326 17.26 -20.95 -12.29
C ASP A 326 18.63 -21.23 -12.94
N LYS A 327 19.25 -20.19 -13.52
CA LYS A 327 20.60 -20.28 -14.11
C LYS A 327 21.69 -20.44 -13.05
N GLU A 328 21.52 -19.82 -11.89
CA GLU A 328 22.50 -19.86 -10.78
C GLU A 328 22.33 -21.10 -9.88
N THR A 329 21.16 -21.76 -9.91
CA THR A 329 21.01 -23.10 -9.34
C THR A 329 21.71 -24.13 -10.23
N SER A 330 22.94 -24.51 -9.87
CA SER A 330 23.66 -25.60 -10.55
C SER A 330 22.88 -26.92 -10.48
N SER A 331 22.94 -27.73 -11.55
CA SER A 331 22.28 -29.03 -11.69
C SER A 331 22.46 -29.90 -10.45
N GLY A 332 21.42 -29.96 -9.59
CA GLY A 332 21.40 -30.79 -8.38
C GLY A 332 21.08 -30.08 -7.06
N MET A 333 20.97 -28.74 -7.01
CA MET A 333 20.54 -28.01 -5.80
C MET A 333 19.12 -27.45 -5.94
N GLU A 334 18.27 -27.68 -4.92
CA GLU A 334 16.88 -27.19 -4.88
C GLU A 334 16.77 -25.69 -4.53
N VAL A 335 17.82 -25.07 -4.00
CA VAL A 335 17.82 -23.67 -3.53
C VAL A 335 19.10 -22.96 -3.94
N CYS A 336 18.98 -21.73 -4.46
CA CYS A 336 20.13 -20.88 -4.76
C CYS A 336 20.72 -20.34 -3.46
N LYS A 337 22.04 -20.47 -3.25
CA LYS A 337 22.74 -19.90 -2.09
C LYS A 337 23.51 -18.66 -2.51
N ALA A 338 23.32 -17.57 -1.78
CA ALA A 338 24.09 -16.35 -1.98
C ALA A 338 25.59 -16.64 -1.75
N ARG A 339 26.44 -15.96 -2.53
CA ARG A 339 27.90 -16.13 -2.47
C ARG A 339 28.42 -15.71 -1.10
N GLU A 340 29.03 -16.61 -0.33
CA GLU A 340 29.68 -16.25 0.96
C GLU A 340 30.78 -15.22 0.71
N ILE A 341 30.58 -13.97 1.13
CA ILE A 341 31.64 -12.95 1.18
C ILE A 341 32.36 -13.09 2.53
N LYS A 342 33.42 -13.91 2.58
CA LYS A 342 34.38 -13.88 3.67
C LYS A 342 35.51 -12.89 3.33
N HIS A 343 35.72 -11.89 4.19
CA HIS A 343 36.86 -10.96 4.15
C HIS A 343 37.06 -10.16 2.85
N GLY A 344 36.00 -9.76 2.16
CA GLY A 344 36.12 -8.87 0.99
C GLY A 344 36.81 -9.50 -0.23
N VAL A 345 37.06 -10.80 -0.21
CA VAL A 345 37.54 -11.58 -1.36
C VAL A 345 36.41 -12.50 -1.81
N PRO A 346 36.05 -12.55 -3.10
CA PRO A 346 35.11 -13.52 -3.61
C PRO A 346 35.67 -14.93 -3.37
N SER A 347 35.11 -15.66 -2.40
CA SER A 347 35.38 -17.08 -2.21
C SER A 347 34.86 -17.84 -3.45
N LEU A 348 35.79 -18.36 -4.26
CA LEU A 348 35.51 -19.43 -5.19
C LEU A 348 35.41 -20.72 -4.37
N ARG A 349 34.23 -21.36 -4.40
CA ARG A 349 33.87 -22.72 -3.92
C ARG A 349 34.86 -23.41 -2.96
N PRO A 350 34.44 -23.84 -1.76
CA PRO A 350 35.10 -24.96 -1.11
C PRO A 350 34.65 -26.27 -1.75
N ASN A 351 35.63 -26.95 -2.34
CA ASN A 351 35.84 -28.37 -2.62
C ASN A 351 34.69 -29.38 -2.44
N HIS A 352 34.56 -30.22 -3.47
CA HIS A 352 34.02 -31.57 -3.47
C HIS A 352 34.13 -32.27 -2.11
N VAL A 353 32.98 -32.64 -1.53
CA VAL A 353 32.89 -33.88 -0.76
C VAL A 353 32.08 -34.84 -1.62
N GLN A 354 32.83 -35.73 -2.26
CA GLN A 354 32.33 -36.88 -2.96
C GLN A 354 31.83 -37.86 -1.89
N GLU A 355 30.54 -37.80 -1.59
CA GLU A 355 29.92 -38.76 -0.68
C GLU A 355 29.73 -40.08 -1.45
N ASN A 356 30.56 -41.07 -1.07
CA ASN A 356 30.59 -42.42 -1.59
C ASN A 356 29.19 -43.05 -1.70
N LYS A 357 28.75 -43.33 -2.93
CA LYS A 357 27.71 -44.33 -3.23
C LYS A 357 28.36 -45.61 -3.73
N GLU A 358 29.16 -46.28 -2.89
CA GLU A 358 29.60 -47.67 -3.14
C GLU A 358 29.80 -48.37 -1.79
N ALA A 359 28.73 -48.96 -1.25
CA ALA A 359 28.77 -50.12 -0.35
C ALA A 359 27.34 -50.50 0.11
N GLU A 360 26.49 -50.96 -0.81
CA GLU A 360 25.34 -51.80 -0.44
C GLU A 360 24.97 -52.71 -1.63
N ASN A 361 25.95 -53.51 -2.01
CA ASN A 361 25.77 -54.76 -2.76
C ASN A 361 26.82 -55.71 -2.21
N LEU A 362 26.45 -56.48 -1.18
CA LEU A 362 27.02 -57.77 -0.74
C LEU A 362 26.58 -58.04 0.72
N HIS A 363 25.36 -58.56 0.91
CA HIS A 363 25.11 -59.86 1.56
C HIS A 363 23.62 -60.13 1.73
#